data_AF-A0A455SW42-F1
#
_entry.id   AF-A0A455SW42-F1
#
_cell.length_a   1.000
_cell.length_b   1.000
_cell.length_c   1.000
_cell.angle_alpha   90.00
_cell.angle_beta   90.00
_cell.angle_gamma   90.00
#
_symmetry.space_group_name_H-M   'P 1'
#
loop_
_entity.id
_entity.type
_entity.pdbx_description
1 polymer ?
#
loop_
_entity_poly.entity_id
_entity_poly.type
_entity_poly.pdbx_seq_one_letter_code
_entity_poly.pdbx_strand_id
1 'polypeptide(L)'
;MEFDPGMILYQDHHMLAVNKPAGVVIHPTYKHSDDTLWNMLLSYLEQQGPEQWEPPELPDEPGWERAPEAVRLMLRERRAARLRKQEGPLPKPVLLHRLDKDTSGVVLLARTENARRYLGRQFNEHRVVKRYLAVAFAGAPAWTRPLQPLLVRRLTEDQPRLSEPDVKAEDVPASAALAITGSEPEPLVLPVGSLWLLDGPIQRDPQDRRRCVVGPAGLPAQTVLRVLAQHGRFLFLEARPITGRIHQIRAHLASLGYALVGDQTYAPAPLEGTPQAALQRQFLHAFSLTVRRYPDEVPVTFVAPLSEELRLWLEAYFPAALALIARDQ
;
A
#
# COMPACT_ATOMS: atom_id res chain seq x y z
N MET A 1 16.95 6.94 -15.42
CA MET A 1 17.40 5.83 -14.54
C MET A 1 16.98 4.50 -15.14
N GLU A 2 17.77 3.44 -14.98
CA GLU A 2 17.40 2.07 -15.39
C GLU A 2 16.69 1.35 -14.24
N PHE A 3 15.82 0.39 -14.57
CA PHE A 3 15.16 -0.45 -13.58
C PHE A 3 16.12 -1.51 -13.05
N ASP A 4 16.22 -1.64 -11.74
CA ASP A 4 17.00 -2.70 -11.09
C ASP A 4 16.12 -3.96 -10.89
N PRO A 5 16.46 -5.11 -11.49
CA PRO A 5 15.72 -6.37 -11.28
C PRO A 5 15.64 -6.79 -9.82
N GLY A 6 16.58 -6.36 -8.96
CA GLY A 6 16.53 -6.57 -7.51
C GLY A 6 15.32 -5.92 -6.82
N MET A 7 14.60 -5.02 -7.51
CA MET A 7 13.34 -4.47 -7.04
C MET A 7 12.16 -5.43 -7.21
N ILE A 8 12.27 -6.52 -7.98
CA ILE A 8 11.17 -7.46 -8.19
C ILE A 8 10.99 -8.33 -6.93
N LEU A 9 9.82 -8.22 -6.31
CA LEU A 9 9.43 -9.05 -5.15
C LEU A 9 8.76 -10.35 -5.59
N TYR A 10 8.01 -10.29 -6.68
CA TYR A 10 7.31 -11.43 -7.24
C TYR A 10 6.95 -11.16 -8.70
N GLN A 11 7.06 -12.18 -9.55
CA GLN A 11 6.61 -12.11 -10.93
C GLN A 11 6.06 -13.48 -11.36
N ASP A 12 4.82 -13.48 -11.86
CA ASP A 12 4.27 -14.59 -12.64
C ASP A 12 3.62 -14.04 -13.91
N HIS A 13 2.99 -14.89 -14.70
CA HIS A 13 2.27 -14.50 -15.92
C HIS A 13 1.21 -13.41 -15.71
N HIS A 14 0.54 -13.39 -14.54
CA HIS A 14 -0.63 -12.57 -14.28
C HIS A 14 -0.31 -11.25 -13.56
N MET A 15 0.75 -11.21 -12.75
CA MET A 15 1.06 -10.06 -11.90
C MET A 15 2.55 -9.89 -11.64
N LEU A 16 2.92 -8.66 -11.29
CA LEU A 16 4.27 -8.25 -10.93
C LEU A 16 4.20 -7.38 -9.67
N ALA A 17 4.88 -7.78 -8.61
CA ALA A 17 5.04 -7.00 -7.40
C ALA A 17 6.48 -6.48 -7.33
N VAL A 18 6.65 -5.19 -7.01
CA VAL A 18 7.96 -4.55 -6.94
C VAL A 18 8.11 -3.74 -5.65
N ASN A 19 9.34 -3.66 -5.15
CA ASN A 19 9.73 -2.77 -4.07
C ASN A 19 10.13 -1.42 -4.65
N LYS A 20 9.23 -0.44 -4.59
CA LYS A 20 9.53 0.91 -5.06
C LYS A 20 10.53 1.58 -4.10
N PRO A 21 11.67 2.11 -4.60
CA PRO A 21 12.54 2.94 -3.79
C PRO A 21 11.88 4.29 -3.48
N ALA A 22 12.29 4.95 -2.39
CA ALA A 22 11.87 6.33 -2.15
C ALA A 22 12.53 7.29 -3.16
N GLY A 23 11.95 8.49 -3.32
CA GLY A 23 12.41 9.49 -4.29
C GLY A 23 11.87 9.29 -5.70
N VAL A 24 11.29 8.13 -6.01
CA VAL A 24 10.76 7.80 -7.35
C VAL A 24 9.25 8.01 -7.41
N VAL A 25 8.79 8.78 -8.40
CA VAL A 25 7.37 8.98 -8.71
C VAL A 25 6.83 7.74 -9.43
N ILE A 26 5.61 7.30 -9.09
CA ILE A 26 4.98 6.10 -9.68
C ILE A 26 4.71 6.28 -11.18
N HIS A 27 3.98 7.34 -11.56
CA HIS A 27 3.50 7.59 -12.92
C HIS A 27 3.96 8.96 -13.43
N PRO A 28 4.09 9.13 -14.76
CA PRO A 28 4.31 10.43 -15.35
C PRO A 28 3.26 11.45 -14.89
N THR A 29 3.71 12.63 -14.55
CA THR A 29 2.86 13.79 -14.21
C THR A 29 3.36 15.01 -14.95
N TYR A 30 2.60 16.10 -14.96
CA TYR A 30 3.03 17.36 -15.58
C TYR A 30 4.40 17.86 -15.07
N LYS A 31 4.77 17.56 -13.82
CA LYS A 31 6.05 17.98 -13.22
C LYS A 31 7.16 16.91 -13.33
N HIS A 32 6.79 15.68 -13.66
CA HIS A 32 7.69 14.53 -13.74
C HIS A 32 7.23 13.68 -14.93
N SER A 33 7.50 14.13 -16.14
CA SER A 33 7.11 13.42 -17.36
C SER A 33 7.94 12.15 -17.57
N ASP A 34 9.15 12.14 -17.01
CA ASP A 34 10.22 11.16 -17.27
C ASP A 34 10.71 10.57 -15.92
N ASP A 35 11.55 9.53 -15.96
CA ASP A 35 12.18 8.93 -14.76
C ASP A 35 11.21 8.47 -13.64
N THR A 36 10.04 8.00 -14.05
CA THR A 36 9.06 7.41 -13.14
C THR A 36 9.24 5.89 -13.06
N LEU A 37 8.78 5.26 -11.96
CA LEU A 37 8.81 3.80 -11.82
C LEU A 37 8.15 3.12 -13.02
N TRP A 38 7.03 3.70 -13.49
CA TRP A 38 6.31 3.23 -14.67
C TRP A 38 7.18 3.22 -15.93
N ASN A 39 7.91 4.29 -16.20
CA ASN A 39 8.77 4.37 -17.39
C ASN A 39 9.94 3.37 -17.31
N MET A 40 10.55 3.24 -16.13
CA MET A 40 11.64 2.28 -15.88
C MET A 40 11.16 0.84 -16.07
N LEU A 41 10.00 0.49 -15.51
CA LEU A 41 9.39 -0.84 -15.65
C LEU A 41 9.04 -1.19 -17.09
N LEU A 42 8.44 -0.24 -17.83
CA LEU A 42 8.11 -0.45 -19.23
C LEU A 42 9.37 -0.74 -20.06
N SER A 43 10.41 0.06 -19.88
CA SER A 43 11.67 -0.14 -20.60
C SER A 43 12.30 -1.51 -20.28
N TYR A 44 12.29 -1.93 -19.02
CA TYR A 44 12.78 -3.24 -18.61
C TYR A 44 11.98 -4.40 -19.21
N LEU A 45 10.64 -4.31 -19.21
CA LEU A 45 9.79 -5.36 -19.76
C LEU A 45 9.88 -5.43 -21.29
N GLU A 46 10.06 -4.29 -21.97
CA GLU A 46 10.29 -4.27 -23.42
C GLU A 46 11.61 -4.96 -23.79
N GLN A 47 12.67 -4.80 -22.97
CA GLN A 47 13.96 -5.48 -23.16
C GLN A 47 13.90 -7.00 -22.95
N GLN A 48 12.99 -7.49 -22.11
CA GLN A 48 12.76 -8.92 -21.89
C GLN A 48 12.15 -9.62 -23.12
N GLY A 49 11.58 -8.84 -24.06
CA GLY A 49 10.88 -9.37 -25.21
C GLY A 49 9.49 -9.92 -24.88
N PRO A 50 8.76 -10.43 -25.88
CA PRO A 50 7.42 -10.96 -25.68
C PRO A 50 7.46 -12.22 -24.81
N GLU A 51 6.66 -12.23 -23.75
CA GLU A 51 6.49 -13.40 -22.89
C GLU A 51 5.85 -14.55 -23.68
N GLN A 52 6.54 -15.69 -23.73
CA GLN A 52 6.04 -16.91 -24.35
C GLN A 52 5.27 -17.74 -23.32
N TRP A 53 4.12 -17.23 -22.90
CA TRP A 53 3.24 -17.98 -22.01
C TRP A 53 2.43 -19.04 -22.77
N GLU A 54 2.43 -20.25 -22.25
CA GLU A 54 1.60 -21.35 -22.74
C GLU A 54 0.47 -21.67 -21.76
N PRO A 55 -0.77 -21.90 -22.24
CA PRO A 55 -1.86 -22.34 -21.40
C PRO A 55 -1.52 -23.65 -20.69
N PRO A 56 -1.99 -23.85 -19.45
CA PRO A 56 -1.81 -25.12 -18.77
C PRO A 56 -2.48 -26.25 -19.54
N GLU A 57 -1.91 -27.46 -19.47
CA GLU A 57 -2.59 -28.65 -19.96
C GLU A 57 -3.86 -28.90 -19.13
N LEU A 58 -5.00 -28.93 -19.81
CA LEU A 58 -6.30 -29.16 -19.19
C LEU A 58 -6.84 -30.52 -19.62
N PRO A 59 -7.55 -31.24 -18.74
CA PRO A 59 -8.24 -32.46 -19.13
C PRO A 59 -9.26 -32.17 -20.23
N ASP A 60 -9.53 -33.19 -21.05
CA ASP A 60 -10.58 -33.14 -22.08
C ASP A 60 -11.92 -32.73 -21.46
N GLU A 61 -12.68 -31.91 -22.19
CA GLU A 61 -14.00 -31.50 -21.71
C GLU A 61 -14.98 -32.68 -21.76
N PRO A 62 -15.96 -32.74 -20.83
CA PRO A 62 -17.00 -33.76 -20.86
C PRO A 62 -17.69 -33.80 -22.22
N GLY A 63 -17.80 -34.99 -22.81
CA GLY A 63 -18.35 -35.21 -24.15
C GLY A 63 -17.30 -35.40 -25.24
N TRP A 64 -16.01 -35.15 -24.96
CA TRP A 64 -14.92 -35.44 -25.91
C TRP A 64 -14.50 -36.92 -25.91
N GLU A 65 -14.98 -37.72 -24.96
CA GLU A 65 -14.52 -39.11 -24.75
C GLU A 65 -14.80 -40.01 -25.95
N ARG A 66 -15.84 -39.68 -26.73
CA ARG A 66 -16.26 -40.44 -27.92
C ARG A 66 -15.64 -39.90 -29.21
N ALA A 67 -14.93 -38.79 -29.18
CA ALA A 67 -14.31 -38.21 -30.36
C ALA A 67 -13.04 -38.98 -30.76
N PRO A 68 -12.78 -39.19 -32.07
CA PRO A 68 -11.52 -39.75 -32.54
C PRO A 68 -10.31 -38.92 -32.08
N GLU A 69 -9.13 -39.55 -31.92
CA GLU A 69 -7.94 -38.87 -31.37
C GLU A 69 -7.54 -37.61 -32.12
N ALA A 70 -7.57 -37.65 -33.46
CA ALA A 70 -7.27 -36.46 -34.28
C ALA A 70 -8.22 -35.29 -34.00
N VAL A 71 -9.50 -35.57 -33.70
CA VAL A 71 -10.49 -34.55 -33.35
C VAL A 71 -10.22 -34.01 -31.95
N ARG A 72 -9.87 -34.87 -30.98
CA ARG A 72 -9.49 -34.44 -29.62
C ARG A 72 -8.27 -33.53 -29.64
N LEU A 73 -7.23 -33.87 -30.41
CA LEU A 73 -6.05 -33.02 -30.60
C LEU A 73 -6.42 -31.65 -31.17
N MET A 74 -7.23 -31.61 -32.24
CA MET A 74 -7.73 -30.35 -32.80
C MET A 74 -8.52 -29.53 -31.77
N LEU A 75 -9.37 -30.17 -30.95
CA LEU A 75 -10.16 -29.49 -29.92
C LEU A 75 -9.27 -28.94 -28.80
N ARG A 76 -8.25 -29.69 -28.35
CA ARG A 76 -7.23 -29.23 -27.40
C ARG A 76 -6.47 -28.02 -27.93
N GLU A 77 -6.01 -28.07 -29.19
CA GLU A 77 -5.32 -26.94 -29.84
C GLU A 77 -6.21 -25.70 -29.96
N ARG A 78 -7.48 -25.87 -30.35
CA ARG A 78 -8.45 -24.76 -30.40
C ARG A 78 -8.69 -24.17 -29.01
N ARG A 79 -8.78 -25.00 -27.97
CA ARG A 79 -8.92 -24.55 -26.58
C ARG A 79 -7.68 -23.76 -26.12
N ALA A 80 -6.48 -24.27 -26.41
CA ALA A 80 -5.23 -23.58 -26.11
C ALA A 80 -5.14 -22.23 -26.84
N ALA A 81 -5.47 -22.17 -28.13
CA ALA A 81 -5.50 -20.92 -28.90
C ALA A 81 -6.48 -19.90 -28.33
N ARG A 82 -7.67 -20.34 -27.87
CA ARG A 82 -8.64 -19.48 -27.18
C ARG A 82 -8.07 -18.94 -25.86
N LEU A 83 -7.42 -19.80 -25.06
CA LEU A 83 -6.80 -19.38 -23.80
C LEU A 83 -5.66 -18.39 -24.02
N ARG A 84 -4.77 -18.60 -24.99
CA ARG A 84 -3.73 -17.60 -25.34
C ARG A 84 -4.33 -16.24 -25.69
N LYS A 85 -5.47 -16.22 -26.39
CA LYS A 85 -6.17 -14.97 -26.73
C LYS A 85 -6.82 -14.30 -25.50
N GLN A 86 -7.30 -15.07 -24.53
CA GLN A 86 -8.03 -14.57 -23.36
C GLN A 86 -7.09 -14.19 -22.20
N GLU A 87 -6.07 -15.02 -21.96
CA GLU A 87 -5.11 -14.89 -20.87
C GLU A 87 -3.77 -14.32 -21.31
N GLY A 88 -3.61 -13.96 -22.58
CA GLY A 88 -2.36 -13.40 -23.08
C GLY A 88 -1.90 -12.14 -22.32
N PRO A 89 -0.60 -11.85 -22.34
CA PRO A 89 -0.06 -10.67 -21.68
C PRO A 89 -0.62 -9.39 -22.32
N LEU A 90 -0.82 -8.37 -21.49
CA LEU A 90 -1.14 -7.04 -21.95
C LEU A 90 0.07 -6.44 -22.69
N PRO A 91 -0.15 -5.60 -23.73
CA PRO A 91 0.93 -4.88 -24.39
C PRO A 91 1.76 -4.03 -23.42
N LYS A 92 1.11 -3.52 -22.36
CA LYS A 92 1.73 -2.84 -21.23
C LYS A 92 1.01 -3.31 -19.96
N PRO A 93 1.73 -3.63 -18.87
CA PRO A 93 1.09 -3.97 -17.61
C PRO A 93 0.26 -2.78 -17.06
N VAL A 94 -0.47 -2.98 -15.98
CA VAL A 94 -1.27 -1.92 -15.36
C VAL A 94 -0.98 -1.85 -13.87
N LEU A 95 -0.50 -0.69 -13.43
CA LEU A 95 -0.36 -0.36 -12.01
C LEU A 95 -1.74 -0.33 -11.35
N LEU A 96 -1.89 -1.08 -10.25
CA LEU A 96 -3.18 -1.22 -9.56
C LEU A 96 -3.35 -0.20 -8.43
N HIS A 97 -2.26 0.35 -7.93
CA HIS A 97 -2.24 1.38 -6.90
C HIS A 97 -0.96 2.22 -6.99
N ARG A 98 -0.84 3.22 -6.11
CA ARG A 98 0.29 4.15 -6.08
C ARG A 98 0.78 4.39 -4.66
N LEU A 99 2.04 4.80 -4.57
CA LEU A 99 2.68 5.35 -3.37
C LEU A 99 3.08 6.81 -3.62
N ASP A 100 3.28 7.58 -2.54
CA ASP A 100 3.90 8.90 -2.64
C ASP A 100 5.35 8.77 -3.13
N LYS A 101 5.90 9.85 -3.70
CA LYS A 101 7.27 9.88 -4.23
C LYS A 101 8.29 9.33 -3.23
N ASP A 102 8.23 9.83 -2.00
CA ASP A 102 9.21 9.51 -0.96
C ASP A 102 8.76 8.39 0.00
N THR A 103 7.69 7.69 -0.34
CA THR A 103 7.28 6.44 0.33
C THR A 103 7.86 5.26 -0.43
N SER A 104 8.55 4.35 0.27
CA SER A 104 9.08 3.11 -0.32
C SER A 104 8.16 1.92 -0.08
N GLY A 105 8.41 0.79 -0.75
CA GLY A 105 7.74 -0.49 -0.47
C GLY A 105 6.90 -1.04 -1.62
N VAL A 106 6.01 -1.97 -1.30
CA VAL A 106 5.32 -2.81 -2.28
C VAL A 106 4.41 -2.01 -3.23
N VAL A 107 4.53 -2.28 -4.52
CA VAL A 107 3.63 -1.83 -5.59
C VAL A 107 3.26 -3.01 -6.47
N LEU A 108 1.97 -3.18 -6.76
CA LEU A 108 1.44 -4.29 -7.57
C LEU A 108 0.97 -3.83 -8.96
N LEU A 109 1.33 -4.63 -9.96
CA LEU A 109 0.93 -4.49 -11.35
C LEU A 109 0.21 -5.75 -11.82
N ALA A 110 -0.79 -5.58 -12.67
CA ALA A 110 -1.39 -6.66 -13.45
C ALA A 110 -0.72 -6.76 -14.82
N ARG A 111 -0.43 -7.98 -15.26
CA ARG A 111 0.21 -8.29 -16.55
C ARG A 111 -0.77 -8.83 -17.59
N THR A 112 -1.93 -9.35 -17.19
CA THR A 112 -3.03 -9.76 -18.10
C THR A 112 -4.32 -8.97 -17.84
N GLU A 113 -5.22 -8.91 -18.82
CA GLU A 113 -6.49 -8.18 -18.68
C GLU A 113 -7.40 -8.78 -17.60
N ASN A 114 -7.44 -10.11 -17.49
CA ASN A 114 -8.23 -10.79 -16.47
C ASN A 114 -7.68 -10.54 -15.06
N ALA A 115 -6.36 -10.61 -14.89
CA ALA A 115 -5.71 -10.25 -13.64
C ALA A 115 -5.96 -8.77 -13.27
N ARG A 116 -5.91 -7.85 -14.25
CA ARG A 116 -6.21 -6.43 -14.04
C ARG A 116 -7.63 -6.22 -13.51
N ARG A 117 -8.62 -6.86 -14.12
CA ARG A 117 -10.02 -6.77 -13.69
C ARG A 117 -10.23 -7.38 -12.31
N TYR A 118 -9.68 -8.57 -12.08
CA TYR A 118 -9.83 -9.31 -10.83
C TYR A 118 -9.15 -8.59 -9.65
N LEU A 119 -7.86 -8.28 -9.78
CA LEU A 119 -7.10 -7.58 -8.75
C LEU A 119 -7.60 -6.15 -8.55
N GLY A 120 -7.90 -5.42 -9.63
CA GLY A 120 -8.45 -4.06 -9.57
C GLY A 120 -9.79 -4.00 -8.81
N ARG A 121 -10.64 -5.02 -8.96
CA ARG A 121 -11.87 -5.16 -8.16
C ARG A 121 -11.56 -5.28 -6.67
N GLN A 122 -10.58 -6.08 -6.27
CA GLN A 122 -10.19 -6.20 -4.85
C GLN A 122 -9.74 -4.87 -4.25
N PHE A 123 -9.02 -4.03 -5.00
CA PHE A 123 -8.65 -2.68 -4.54
C PHE A 123 -9.88 -1.78 -4.38
N ASN A 124 -10.80 -1.80 -5.34
CA ASN A 124 -12.02 -0.99 -5.31
C ASN A 124 -12.99 -1.41 -4.20
N GLU A 125 -13.06 -2.72 -3.92
CA GLU A 125 -13.90 -3.29 -2.87
C GLU A 125 -13.21 -3.34 -1.50
N HIS A 126 -12.01 -2.77 -1.38
CA HIS A 126 -11.20 -2.74 -0.15
C HIS A 126 -10.90 -4.13 0.46
N ARG A 127 -10.78 -5.16 -0.38
CA ARG A 127 -10.44 -6.54 0.03
C ARG A 127 -8.95 -6.80 0.16
N VAL A 128 -8.12 -5.87 -0.32
CA VAL A 128 -6.66 -5.95 -0.21
C VAL A 128 -6.20 -5.47 1.17
N VAL A 129 -5.22 -6.15 1.76
CA VAL A 129 -4.63 -5.74 3.04
C VAL A 129 -3.29 -5.08 2.77
N LYS A 130 -3.21 -3.78 3.07
CA LYS A 130 -1.98 -2.99 2.94
C LYS A 130 -1.42 -2.70 4.34
N ARG A 131 -0.20 -3.16 4.65
CA ARG A 131 0.48 -2.85 5.92
C ARG A 131 1.60 -1.86 5.66
N TYR A 132 1.56 -0.73 6.34
CA TYR A 132 2.61 0.28 6.32
C TYR A 132 3.29 0.37 7.67
N LEU A 133 4.61 0.49 7.66
CA LEU A 133 5.39 0.81 8.85
C LEU A 133 5.72 2.31 8.84
N ALA A 134 5.56 2.94 9.99
CA ALA A 134 5.78 4.36 10.16
C ALA A 134 6.37 4.69 11.53
N VAL A 135 7.15 5.77 11.59
CA VAL A 135 7.55 6.37 12.87
C VAL A 135 7.00 7.78 12.96
N ALA A 136 6.27 8.06 14.02
CA ALA A 136 5.66 9.36 14.26
C ALA A 136 6.09 9.97 15.60
N PHE A 137 5.95 11.30 15.71
CA PHE A 137 6.16 12.04 16.95
C PHE A 137 5.12 13.14 17.09
N ALA A 138 4.77 13.47 18.32
CA ALA A 138 3.94 14.63 18.63
C ALA A 138 4.64 15.92 18.16
N GLY A 139 4.01 16.68 17.28
CA GLY A 139 4.59 17.91 16.73
C GLY A 139 4.05 18.35 15.37
N ALA A 140 2.94 17.78 14.88
CA ALA A 140 2.36 18.23 13.62
C ALA A 140 1.95 19.72 13.69
N PRO A 141 2.19 20.52 12.63
CA PRO A 141 1.84 21.94 12.61
C PRO A 141 0.33 22.18 12.78
N ALA A 142 -0.06 23.32 13.34
CA ALA A 142 -1.46 23.67 13.59
C ALA A 142 -2.35 23.64 12.34
N TRP A 143 -1.83 23.94 11.15
CA TRP A 143 -2.60 23.88 9.90
C TRP A 143 -3.08 22.46 9.52
N THR A 144 -2.47 21.42 10.10
CA THR A 144 -2.84 20.01 9.86
C THR A 144 -4.07 19.56 10.63
N ARG A 145 -4.53 20.40 11.58
CA ARG A 145 -5.73 20.14 12.35
C ARG A 145 -6.95 20.02 11.43
N PRO A 146 -7.90 19.12 11.75
CA PRO A 146 -8.91 18.73 10.79
C PRO A 146 -9.97 19.83 10.63
N LEU A 147 -10.35 20.14 9.39
CA LEU A 147 -11.36 21.17 9.04
C LEU A 147 -12.79 20.72 9.35
N GLN A 148 -12.96 19.43 9.64
CA GLN A 148 -14.17 18.83 10.21
C GLN A 148 -13.73 17.77 11.23
N PRO A 149 -14.60 17.34 12.16
CA PRO A 149 -14.22 16.32 13.12
C PRO A 149 -13.68 15.05 12.46
N LEU A 150 -12.46 14.64 12.83
CA LEU A 150 -11.93 13.32 12.53
C LEU A 150 -12.47 12.35 13.59
N LEU A 151 -13.23 11.35 13.16
CA LEU A 151 -13.77 10.35 14.08
C LEU A 151 -12.70 9.30 14.36
N VAL A 152 -12.43 9.09 15.65
CA VAL A 152 -11.42 8.14 16.12
C VAL A 152 -12.09 7.14 17.06
N ARG A 153 -11.88 5.85 16.81
CA ARG A 153 -12.44 4.78 17.63
C ARG A 153 -11.34 3.84 18.10
N ARG A 154 -11.38 3.43 19.36
CA ARG A 154 -10.50 2.38 19.87
C ARG A 154 -11.12 1.03 19.52
N LEU A 155 -10.31 0.16 18.94
CA LEU A 155 -10.70 -1.21 18.61
C LEU A 155 -10.18 -2.17 19.69
N THR A 156 -10.88 -3.29 19.91
CA THR A 156 -10.43 -4.34 20.85
C THR A 156 -9.84 -5.53 20.10
N GLU A 157 -8.90 -6.25 20.71
CA GLU A 157 -8.13 -7.31 20.02
C GLU A 157 -8.96 -8.55 19.64
N ASP A 158 -10.08 -8.80 20.31
CA ASP A 158 -11.01 -9.92 20.05
C ASP A 158 -11.91 -9.73 18.82
N GLN A 159 -11.70 -8.65 18.08
CA GLN A 159 -12.53 -8.30 16.93
C GLN A 159 -11.90 -8.84 15.65
N PRO A 160 -12.70 -9.28 14.68
CA PRO A 160 -12.21 -9.99 13.50
C PRO A 160 -11.05 -9.23 12.89
N ARG A 161 -9.95 -9.97 12.66
CA ARG A 161 -8.67 -9.38 12.32
C ARG A 161 -8.86 -8.55 11.05
N LEU A 162 -8.70 -7.23 11.16
CA LEU A 162 -8.53 -6.31 10.02
C LEU A 162 -7.29 -6.63 9.14
N SER A 163 -6.67 -7.80 9.33
CA SER A 163 -5.61 -8.40 8.52
C SER A 163 -6.10 -9.55 7.65
N GLU A 164 -7.35 -10.02 7.80
CA GLU A 164 -7.92 -11.01 6.89
C GLU A 164 -8.54 -10.31 5.67
N PRO A 165 -8.28 -10.81 4.45
CA PRO A 165 -9.03 -10.39 3.27
C PRO A 165 -10.52 -10.60 3.54
N ASP A 166 -11.37 -9.65 3.12
CA ASP A 166 -12.83 -9.69 3.24
C ASP A 166 -13.45 -9.26 4.60
N VAL A 167 -12.66 -8.95 5.63
CA VAL A 167 -13.17 -8.33 6.88
C VAL A 167 -13.26 -6.82 6.71
N LYS A 168 -14.46 -6.24 6.79
CA LYS A 168 -14.64 -4.78 6.71
C LYS A 168 -14.57 -4.12 8.08
N ALA A 169 -14.08 -2.88 8.13
CA ALA A 169 -14.01 -2.13 9.38
C ALA A 169 -15.37 -1.77 9.99
N GLU A 170 -16.43 -1.79 9.20
CA GLU A 170 -17.81 -1.62 9.67
C GLU A 170 -18.33 -2.81 10.49
N ASP A 171 -17.75 -4.00 10.32
CA ASP A 171 -18.14 -5.24 11.02
C ASP A 171 -17.42 -5.43 12.37
N VAL A 172 -16.52 -4.50 12.72
CA VAL A 172 -15.71 -4.51 13.93
C VAL A 172 -16.43 -3.68 15.00
N PRO A 173 -16.90 -4.27 16.13
CA PRO A 173 -17.51 -3.50 17.20
C PRO A 173 -16.54 -2.41 17.66
N ALA A 174 -16.94 -1.18 17.89
CA ALA A 174 -15.99 -0.12 18.22
C ALA A 174 -16.42 0.60 19.49
N SER A 175 -15.44 1.14 20.24
CA SER A 175 -15.76 2.06 21.34
C SER A 175 -16.58 3.25 20.82
N ALA A 176 -17.19 4.02 21.74
CA ALA A 176 -17.71 5.33 21.41
C ALA A 176 -16.65 6.14 20.64
N ALA A 177 -17.07 6.82 19.57
CA ALA A 177 -16.17 7.62 18.76
C ALA A 177 -15.76 8.88 19.50
N LEU A 178 -14.47 9.14 19.55
CA LEU A 178 -13.90 10.43 19.93
C LEU A 178 -13.82 11.30 18.67
N ALA A 179 -14.36 12.51 18.74
CA ALA A 179 -14.27 13.48 17.67
C ALA A 179 -13.05 14.39 17.89
N ILE A 180 -12.02 14.26 17.05
CA ILE A 180 -10.86 15.15 17.07
C ILE A 180 -11.20 16.39 16.26
N THR A 181 -11.15 17.56 16.89
CA THR A 181 -11.55 18.84 16.29
C THR A 181 -10.36 19.78 16.12
N GLY A 182 -10.55 20.88 15.40
CA GLY A 182 -9.49 21.85 15.12
C GLY A 182 -8.99 22.65 16.34
N SER A 183 -9.74 22.65 17.44
CA SER A 183 -9.46 23.44 18.65
C SER A 183 -8.66 22.69 19.72
N GLU A 184 -8.45 21.38 19.57
CA GLU A 184 -7.72 20.57 20.56
C GLU A 184 -6.23 20.94 20.58
N PRO A 185 -5.68 21.44 21.71
CA PRO A 185 -4.30 21.92 21.76
C PRO A 185 -3.30 20.76 21.75
N GLU A 186 -3.63 19.63 22.38
CA GLU A 186 -2.72 18.51 22.56
C GLU A 186 -2.95 17.38 21.54
N PRO A 187 -1.92 16.56 21.23
CA PRO A 187 -2.10 15.34 20.45
C PRO A 187 -2.93 14.31 21.22
N LEU A 188 -3.69 13.49 20.49
CA LEU A 188 -4.38 12.35 21.10
C LEU A 188 -3.36 11.38 21.73
N VAL A 189 -3.56 10.94 22.97
CA VAL A 189 -2.67 9.93 23.58
C VAL A 189 -2.88 8.57 22.89
N LEU A 190 -1.80 7.98 22.39
CA LEU A 190 -1.79 6.69 21.68
C LEU A 190 -0.93 5.67 22.44
N PRO A 191 -1.51 4.89 23.39
CA PRO A 191 -0.75 3.92 24.19
C PRO A 191 -0.15 2.78 23.35
N VAL A 192 0.99 2.24 23.75
CA VAL A 192 1.56 1.03 23.11
C VAL A 192 0.58 -0.14 23.19
N GLY A 193 0.48 -0.92 22.12
CA GLY A 193 -0.46 -2.04 21.98
C GLY A 193 -1.87 -1.63 21.58
N SER A 194 -2.19 -0.34 21.57
CA SER A 194 -3.53 0.12 21.19
C SER A 194 -3.77 0.04 19.67
N LEU A 195 -5.03 -0.22 19.32
CA LEU A 195 -5.53 -0.30 17.95
C LEU A 195 -6.66 0.73 17.75
N TRP A 196 -6.60 1.49 16.67
CA TRP A 196 -7.50 2.60 16.40
C TRP A 196 -8.02 2.59 14.96
N LEU A 197 -9.28 2.97 14.78
CA LEU A 197 -9.85 3.32 13.47
C LEU A 197 -9.93 4.84 13.37
N LEU A 198 -9.31 5.39 12.33
CA LEU A 198 -9.39 6.80 11.96
C LEU A 198 -10.33 6.92 10.76
N ASP A 199 -11.42 7.66 10.93
CA ASP A 199 -12.44 7.87 9.90
C ASP A 199 -12.67 9.38 9.69
N GLY A 200 -12.17 9.86 8.56
CA GLY A 200 -12.19 11.29 8.24
C GLY A 200 -11.95 11.51 6.74
N PRO A 201 -12.89 12.14 6.02
CA PRO A 201 -12.75 12.42 4.60
C PRO A 201 -11.53 13.28 4.30
N ILE A 202 -10.79 12.94 3.23
CA ILE A 202 -9.56 13.64 2.84
C ILE A 202 -9.80 14.45 1.56
N GLN A 203 -9.45 15.73 1.62
CA GLN A 203 -9.43 16.65 0.49
C GLN A 203 -8.04 17.24 0.29
N ARG A 204 -7.87 17.95 -0.83
CA ARG A 204 -6.77 18.92 -0.96
C ARG A 204 -6.98 20.05 0.05
N ASP A 205 -5.87 20.51 0.62
CA ASP A 205 -5.87 21.70 1.47
C ASP A 205 -6.27 22.93 0.62
N PRO A 206 -7.30 23.70 1.03
CA PRO A 206 -7.70 24.93 0.35
C PRO A 206 -6.59 25.99 0.29
N GLN A 207 -5.66 26.00 1.24
CA GLN A 207 -4.58 26.99 1.32
C GLN A 207 -3.33 26.57 0.53
N ASP A 208 -3.05 25.27 0.42
CA ASP A 208 -1.94 24.74 -0.38
C ASP A 208 -2.31 23.40 -1.02
N ARG A 209 -2.67 23.43 -2.30
CA ARG A 209 -3.13 22.24 -3.06
C ARG A 209 -2.11 21.09 -3.16
N ARG A 210 -0.85 21.30 -2.76
CA ARG A 210 0.15 20.22 -2.65
C ARG A 210 -0.11 19.32 -1.43
N ARG A 211 -0.83 19.85 -0.44
CA ARG A 211 -1.15 19.19 0.83
C ARG A 211 -2.56 18.60 0.78
N CYS A 212 -2.83 17.75 1.76
CA CYS A 212 -4.12 17.13 2.01
C CYS A 212 -4.46 17.26 3.50
N VAL A 213 -5.74 17.47 3.79
CA VAL A 213 -6.28 17.64 5.14
C VAL A 213 -7.58 16.87 5.27
N VAL A 214 -7.96 16.53 6.51
CA VAL A 214 -9.32 16.07 6.79
C VAL A 214 -10.27 17.25 6.66
N GLY A 215 -11.30 17.13 5.82
CA GLY A 215 -12.20 18.25 5.55
C GLY A 215 -13.48 17.86 4.81
N PRO A 216 -14.51 18.72 4.87
CA PRO A 216 -15.89 18.37 4.48
C PRO A 216 -16.08 18.13 2.97
N ALA A 217 -15.19 18.66 2.12
CA ALA A 217 -15.17 18.39 0.69
C ALA A 217 -14.30 17.16 0.33
N GLY A 218 -13.89 16.39 1.34
CA GLY A 218 -13.02 15.23 1.18
C GLY A 218 -13.75 13.99 0.67
N LEU A 219 -12.98 13.11 0.05
CA LEU A 219 -13.45 11.76 -0.25
C LEU A 219 -13.35 10.90 1.01
N PRO A 220 -14.31 9.99 1.27
CA PRO A 220 -14.26 9.08 2.41
C PRO A 220 -12.91 8.36 2.49
N ALA A 221 -12.34 8.35 3.70
CA ALA A 221 -11.04 7.77 3.97
C ALA A 221 -10.98 7.18 5.37
N GLN A 222 -10.51 5.93 5.44
CA GLN A 222 -10.37 5.19 6.69
C GLN A 222 -8.98 4.56 6.80
N THR A 223 -8.35 4.72 7.96
CA THR A 223 -7.04 4.15 8.28
C THR A 223 -7.09 3.47 9.64
N VAL A 224 -6.68 2.20 9.69
CA VAL A 224 -6.48 1.49 10.95
C VAL A 224 -5.05 1.70 11.41
N LEU A 225 -4.84 2.01 12.69
CA LEU A 225 -3.54 2.31 13.27
C LEU A 225 -3.28 1.44 14.49
N ARG A 226 -2.16 0.72 14.51
CA ARG A 226 -1.67 -0.01 15.69
C ARG A 226 -0.38 0.64 16.20
N VAL A 227 -0.32 0.89 17.50
CA VAL A 227 0.91 1.38 18.15
C VAL A 227 1.75 0.19 18.56
N LEU A 228 2.88 -0.02 17.88
CA LEU A 228 3.73 -1.19 18.08
C LEU A 228 4.70 -1.00 19.25
N ALA A 229 5.31 0.18 19.35
CA ALA A 229 6.27 0.50 20.40
C ALA A 229 6.39 2.02 20.60
N GLN A 230 6.96 2.41 21.74
CA GLN A 230 7.31 3.80 22.04
C GLN A 230 8.77 3.88 22.50
N HIS A 231 9.49 4.89 22.02
CA HIS A 231 10.83 5.25 22.47
C HIS A 231 10.91 6.75 22.67
N GLY A 232 10.99 7.20 23.93
CA GLY A 232 10.88 8.61 24.27
C GLY A 232 9.61 9.22 23.69
N ARG A 233 9.77 10.20 22.78
CA ARG A 233 8.67 10.88 22.08
C ARG A 233 8.22 10.24 20.78
N PHE A 234 8.90 9.18 20.33
CA PHE A 234 8.63 8.51 19.07
C PHE A 234 7.71 7.31 19.27
N LEU A 235 6.76 7.16 18.35
CA LEU A 235 5.89 6.00 18.26
C LEU A 235 6.24 5.22 16.98
N PHE A 236 6.50 3.94 17.13
CA PHE A 236 6.56 3.02 16.00
C PHE A 236 5.17 2.46 15.75
N LEU A 237 4.68 2.63 14.53
CA LEU A 237 3.29 2.43 14.16
C LEU A 237 3.18 1.47 12.98
N GLU A 238 2.14 0.65 13.01
CA GLU A 238 1.61 0.00 11.81
C GLU A 238 0.35 0.73 11.38
N ALA A 239 0.30 1.19 10.13
CA ALA A 239 -0.87 1.79 9.52
C ALA A 239 -1.42 0.89 8.41
N ARG A 240 -2.73 0.65 8.42
CA ARG A 240 -3.45 -0.10 7.40
C ARG A 240 -4.53 0.79 6.78
N PRO A 241 -4.24 1.50 5.69
CA PRO A 241 -5.24 2.32 5.02
C PRO A 241 -6.24 1.40 4.31
N ILE A 242 -7.52 1.50 4.63
CA ILE A 242 -8.59 0.72 3.96
C ILE A 242 -8.80 1.30 2.56
N THR A 243 -9.02 2.61 2.53
CA THR A 243 -9.04 3.41 1.30
C THR A 243 -7.63 3.74 0.79
N GLY A 244 -7.51 4.48 -0.31
CA GLY A 244 -6.23 4.86 -0.93
C GLY A 244 -6.16 6.31 -1.37
N ARG A 245 -6.43 7.27 -0.47
CA ARG A 245 -6.36 8.70 -0.80
C ARG A 245 -4.91 9.23 -0.78
N ILE A 246 -4.67 10.32 -1.51
CA ILE A 246 -3.35 10.97 -1.57
C ILE A 246 -2.95 11.43 -0.17
N HIS A 247 -1.72 11.15 0.25
CA HIS A 247 -1.19 11.47 1.58
C HIS A 247 -2.03 10.94 2.75
N GLN A 248 -2.86 9.91 2.56
CA GLN A 248 -3.89 9.53 3.54
C GLN A 248 -3.36 9.30 4.96
N ILE A 249 -2.36 8.43 5.10
CA ILE A 249 -1.76 8.10 6.41
C ILE A 249 -1.15 9.36 7.05
N ARG A 250 -0.46 10.17 6.25
CA ARG A 250 0.22 11.39 6.70
C ARG A 250 -0.78 12.42 7.21
N ALA A 251 -1.84 12.68 6.45
CA ALA A 251 -2.88 13.64 6.81
C ALA A 251 -3.68 13.19 8.04
N HIS A 252 -4.05 11.90 8.12
CA HIS A 252 -4.75 11.36 9.29
C HIS A 252 -3.91 11.47 10.57
N LEU A 253 -2.64 11.04 10.55
CA LEU A 253 -1.74 11.18 11.71
C LEU A 253 -1.52 12.65 12.09
N ALA A 254 -1.33 13.51 11.10
CA ALA A 254 -1.11 14.93 11.34
C ALA A 254 -2.33 15.60 11.99
N SER A 255 -3.55 15.24 11.57
CA SER A 255 -4.79 15.69 12.22
C SER A 255 -4.91 15.27 13.69
N LEU A 256 -4.29 14.16 14.09
CA LEU A 256 -4.17 13.75 15.50
C LEU A 256 -3.07 14.50 16.28
N GLY A 257 -2.26 15.33 15.62
CA GLY A 257 -1.12 16.04 16.20
C GLY A 257 0.24 15.34 15.99
N TYR A 258 0.28 14.24 15.23
CA TYR A 258 1.49 13.44 15.00
C TYR A 258 2.06 13.64 13.60
N ALA A 259 3.33 14.03 13.52
CA ALA A 259 4.06 14.09 12.26
C ALA A 259 4.90 12.83 12.08
N LEU A 260 5.07 12.37 10.83
CA LEU A 260 6.04 11.33 10.53
C LEU A 260 7.47 11.90 10.60
N VAL A 261 8.40 11.13 11.13
CA VAL A 261 9.83 11.50 11.15
C VAL A 261 10.31 11.69 9.72
N GLY A 262 11.00 12.81 9.44
CA GLY A 262 11.52 13.17 8.12
C GLY A 262 10.48 13.65 7.08
N ASP A 263 9.20 13.79 7.46
CA ASP A 263 8.17 14.29 6.55
C ASP A 263 8.35 15.78 6.22
N GLN A 264 8.74 16.09 4.99
CA GLN A 264 9.00 17.47 4.56
C GLN A 264 7.74 18.35 4.43
N THR A 265 6.55 17.78 4.54
CA THR A 265 5.28 18.51 4.40
C THR A 265 4.57 18.65 5.74
N TYR A 266 4.35 17.53 6.43
CA TYR A 266 3.51 17.46 7.63
C TYR A 266 4.30 17.51 8.94
N ALA A 267 5.63 17.55 8.89
CA ALA A 267 6.47 17.77 10.06
C ALA A 267 7.03 19.20 10.11
N PRO A 268 7.31 19.73 11.30
CA PRO A 268 8.13 20.92 11.45
C PRO A 268 9.53 20.66 10.91
N ALA A 269 10.22 21.73 10.48
CA ALA A 269 11.61 21.64 10.08
C ALA A 269 12.44 21.07 11.24
N PRO A 270 13.21 19.99 11.03
CA PRO A 270 13.99 19.39 12.09
C PRO A 270 15.19 20.29 12.44
N LEU A 271 15.57 20.30 13.71
CA LEU A 271 16.81 20.93 14.14
C LEU A 271 18.00 20.01 13.82
N GLU A 272 19.10 20.59 13.35
CA GLU A 272 20.31 19.83 13.04
C GLU A 272 20.80 19.02 14.26
N GLY A 273 21.27 17.79 14.02
CA GLY A 273 21.69 16.87 15.07
C GLY A 273 20.56 16.16 15.82
N THR A 274 19.28 16.44 15.53
CA THR A 274 18.15 15.70 16.14
C THR A 274 17.85 14.38 15.40
N PRO A 275 17.23 13.39 16.07
CA PRO A 275 16.75 12.17 15.41
C PRO A 275 15.84 12.43 14.20
N GLN A 276 15.11 13.55 14.22
CA GLN A 276 14.23 13.98 13.12
C GLN A 276 15.00 14.46 11.90
N ALA A 277 16.20 15.04 12.08
CA ALA A 277 17.06 15.48 10.99
C ALA A 277 17.82 14.32 10.31
N ALA A 278 17.86 13.15 10.94
CA ALA A 278 18.55 11.97 10.40
C ALA A 278 17.88 11.39 9.14
N LEU A 279 16.62 11.73 8.87
CA LEU A 279 15.89 11.31 7.68
C LEU A 279 15.49 12.51 6.82
N GLN A 280 15.78 12.42 5.53
CA GLN A 280 15.42 13.43 4.53
C GLN A 280 14.04 13.19 3.91
N ARG A 281 13.31 12.17 4.36
CA ARG A 281 11.98 11.78 3.86
C ARG A 281 11.14 11.17 4.96
N GLN A 282 9.83 11.10 4.76
CA GLN A 282 8.94 10.46 5.72
C GLN A 282 9.37 9.01 5.99
N PHE A 283 9.45 8.63 7.26
CA PHE A 283 9.47 7.25 7.71
C PHE A 283 8.08 6.66 7.45
N LEU A 284 7.85 6.30 6.21
CA LEU A 284 6.66 5.61 5.73
C LEU A 284 7.09 4.58 4.69
N HIS A 285 6.75 3.32 4.95
CA HIS A 285 7.13 2.20 4.12
C HIS A 285 5.94 1.26 3.93
N ALA A 286 5.54 1.01 2.68
CA ALA A 286 4.53 0.02 2.31
C ALA A 286 5.13 -1.38 2.49
N PHE A 287 5.16 -1.85 3.74
CA PHE A 287 5.87 -3.04 4.17
C PHE A 287 5.30 -4.31 3.55
N SER A 288 3.98 -4.46 3.51
CA SER A 288 3.38 -5.62 2.85
C SER A 288 2.05 -5.33 2.17
N LEU A 289 1.75 -6.15 1.16
CA LEU A 289 0.48 -6.16 0.45
C LEU A 289 -0.02 -7.60 0.34
N THR A 290 -1.23 -7.85 0.82
CA THR A 290 -1.91 -9.14 0.64
C THR A 290 -3.09 -8.98 -0.32
N VAL A 291 -3.15 -9.87 -1.31
CA VAL A 291 -4.23 -9.96 -2.29
C VAL A 291 -4.62 -11.42 -2.46
N ARG A 292 -5.82 -11.69 -2.99
CA ARG A 292 -6.13 -13.01 -3.57
C ARG A 292 -5.58 -13.05 -4.98
N ARG A 293 -4.81 -14.08 -5.31
CA ARG A 293 -4.20 -14.21 -6.64
C ARG A 293 -5.24 -14.62 -7.69
N TYR A 294 -5.04 -14.17 -8.93
CA TYR A 294 -5.76 -14.70 -10.08
C TYR A 294 -4.94 -15.82 -10.75
N PRO A 295 -5.54 -16.93 -11.19
CA PRO A 295 -6.97 -17.26 -11.16
C PRO A 295 -7.42 -18.10 -9.96
N ASP A 296 -6.50 -18.52 -9.09
CA ASP A 296 -6.73 -19.56 -8.07
C ASP A 296 -7.29 -19.04 -6.73
N GLU A 297 -7.43 -17.72 -6.58
CA GLU A 297 -7.99 -17.03 -5.41
C GLU A 297 -7.23 -17.27 -4.09
N VAL A 298 -6.03 -17.86 -4.19
CA VAL A 298 -5.16 -18.12 -3.05
C VAL A 298 -4.62 -16.80 -2.51
N PRO A 299 -4.75 -16.52 -1.20
CA PRO A 299 -4.12 -15.35 -0.58
C PRO A 299 -2.61 -15.40 -0.73
N VAL A 300 -2.03 -14.33 -1.26
CA VAL A 300 -0.58 -14.13 -1.38
C VAL A 300 -0.19 -12.81 -0.74
N THR A 301 0.88 -12.82 0.04
CA THR A 301 1.45 -11.64 0.69
C THR A 301 2.82 -11.34 0.09
N PHE A 302 2.99 -10.13 -0.42
CA PHE A 302 4.28 -9.60 -0.84
C PHE A 302 4.84 -8.73 0.27
N VAL A 303 6.11 -8.92 0.62
CA VAL A 303 6.80 -8.16 1.67
C VAL A 303 7.98 -7.43 1.05
N ALA A 304 8.08 -6.13 1.32
CA ALA A 304 9.22 -5.31 0.95
C ALA A 304 10.15 -5.14 2.16
N PRO A 305 11.47 -5.35 2.00
CA PRO A 305 12.41 -5.01 3.06
C PRO A 305 12.44 -3.49 3.27
N LEU A 306 12.64 -3.08 4.53
CA LEU A 306 12.94 -1.69 4.85
C LEU A 306 14.18 -1.25 4.07
N SER A 307 14.13 -0.02 3.53
CA SER A 307 15.32 0.60 2.98
C SER A 307 16.34 0.87 4.09
N GLU A 308 17.62 0.90 3.73
CA GLU A 308 18.73 0.92 4.68
C GLU A 308 18.62 2.06 5.70
N GLU A 309 18.26 3.26 5.26
CA GLU A 309 18.12 4.44 6.12
C GLU A 309 16.97 4.29 7.14
N LEU A 310 15.86 3.65 6.76
CA LEU A 310 14.76 3.38 7.69
C LEU A 310 15.12 2.27 8.67
N ARG A 311 15.82 1.23 8.19
CA ARG A 311 16.30 0.12 9.02
C ARG A 311 17.27 0.63 10.09
N LEU A 312 18.27 1.42 9.70
CA LEU A 312 19.26 2.01 10.61
C LEU A 312 18.61 2.95 11.63
N TRP A 313 17.66 3.78 11.18
CA TRP A 313 16.92 4.64 12.10
C TRP A 313 16.11 3.81 13.10
N LEU A 314 15.42 2.76 12.65
CA LEU A 314 14.67 1.87 13.53
C LEU A 314 15.58 1.10 14.50
N GLU A 315 16.75 0.65 14.05
CA GLU A 315 17.74 -0.04 14.87
C GLU A 315 18.22 0.84 16.04
N ALA A 316 18.43 2.13 15.78
CA ALA A 316 18.92 3.08 16.79
C ALA A 316 17.90 3.37 17.91
N TYR A 317 16.60 3.47 17.59
CA TYR A 317 15.57 3.89 18.55
C TYR A 317 14.61 2.77 18.97
N PHE A 318 14.50 1.71 18.17
CA PHE A 318 13.61 0.58 18.40
C PHE A 318 14.30 -0.76 18.06
N PRO A 319 15.43 -1.12 18.70
CA PRO A 319 16.19 -2.32 18.34
C PRO A 319 15.35 -3.61 18.47
N ALA A 320 14.45 -3.68 19.44
CA ALA A 320 13.52 -4.79 19.61
C ALA A 320 12.44 -4.88 18.50
N ALA A 321 12.14 -3.78 17.80
CA ALA A 321 11.14 -3.77 16.74
C ALA A 321 11.62 -4.48 15.47
N LEU A 322 12.93 -4.57 15.24
CA LEU A 322 13.47 -5.35 14.12
C LEU A 322 13.08 -6.83 14.23
N ALA A 323 13.06 -7.37 15.45
CA ALA A 323 12.58 -8.73 15.69
C ALA A 323 11.06 -8.89 15.47
N LEU A 324 10.27 -7.83 15.63
CA LEU A 324 8.84 -7.84 15.29
C LEU A 324 8.65 -7.93 13.78
N ILE A 325 9.43 -7.17 13.02
CA ILE A 325 9.39 -7.15 11.54
C ILE A 325 9.87 -8.49 10.97
N ALA A 326 10.94 -9.07 11.52
CA ALA A 326 11.53 -10.33 11.04
C ALA A 326 10.58 -11.54 11.15
N ARG A 327 9.56 -11.49 12.01
CA ARG A 327 8.54 -12.55 12.11
C ARG A 327 7.53 -12.54 10.96
N ASP A 328 7.44 -11.42 10.25
CA ASP A 328 6.52 -11.19 9.13
C ASP A 328 7.20 -11.32 7.75
N GLN A 329 8.51 -11.58 7.70
CA GLN A 329 9.34 -11.66 6.49
C GLN A 329 9.59 -13.10 6.00
#